data_AF-A0A4R6QIE9-F1
#
_entry.id   AF-A0A4R6QIE9-F1
#
_cell.length_a   1.000
_cell.length_b   1.000
_cell.length_c   1.000
_cell.angle_alpha   90.00
_cell.angle_beta   90.00
_cell.angle_gamma   90.00
#
_symmetry.space_group_name_H-M   'P 1'
#
loop_
_entity.id
_entity.type
_entity.pdbx_description
1 polymer ?
#
loop_
_entity_poly.entity_id
_entity_poly.type
_entity_poly.pdbx_seq_one_letter_code
_entity_poly.pdbx_strand_id
1 'polypeptide(L)'
;MSLQDPSAPRAHARQLLQAAQAGSLQPLLRGKKLGLVCAAEDGEAALLFRRAAEALGAHVARLPVSLSAHSSAQEVQHTARMLGRLYDAIECQDMDSALVARVRQEAGVPVFDAIAAPAHPSARWATELDGPGSSDDKRLSLLQALLLSELA
;
A
#
# COMPACT_ATOMS: atom_id res chain seq x y z
N MET A 1 5.67 -6.74 12.62
CA MET A 1 6.54 -7.53 11.73
C MET A 1 7.51 -6.55 11.10
N SER A 2 8.83 -6.72 11.25
CA SER A 2 9.78 -5.73 10.70
C SER A 2 9.74 -5.82 9.17
N LEU A 3 9.54 -4.70 8.47
CA LEU A 3 9.57 -4.58 7.00
C LEU A 3 10.95 -4.91 6.38
N GLN A 4 11.83 -5.57 7.12
CA GLN A 4 13.18 -5.96 6.71
C GLN A 4 13.29 -7.42 6.29
N ASP A 5 12.30 -8.28 6.60
CA ASP A 5 12.29 -9.67 6.16
C ASP A 5 11.25 -9.90 5.04
N PRO A 6 11.70 -10.06 3.78
CA PRO A 6 10.80 -10.27 2.65
C PRO A 6 10.35 -11.72 2.48
N SER A 7 10.74 -12.67 3.34
CA SER A 7 10.45 -14.09 3.16
C SER A 7 8.95 -14.39 3.16
N ALA A 8 8.22 -13.92 4.17
CA ALA A 8 6.78 -14.15 4.31
C ALA A 8 5.95 -13.43 3.22
N PRO A 9 6.15 -12.12 2.93
CA PRO A 9 5.44 -11.46 1.84
C PRO A 9 5.71 -12.09 0.48
N ARG A 10 6.95 -12.51 0.18
CA ARG A 10 7.26 -13.16 -1.11
C ARG A 10 6.64 -14.55 -1.25
N ALA A 11 6.55 -15.32 -0.17
CA ALA A 11 5.88 -16.62 -0.20
C ALA A 11 4.39 -16.45 -0.52
N HIS A 12 3.72 -15.51 0.15
CA HIS A 12 2.32 -15.21 -0.10
C HIS A 12 2.10 -14.63 -1.51
N ALA A 13 3.01 -13.75 -1.96
CA ALA A 13 2.96 -13.18 -3.32
C ALA A 13 2.99 -14.26 -4.42
N ARG A 14 3.78 -15.32 -4.24
CA ARG A 14 3.80 -16.45 -5.20
C ARG A 14 2.46 -17.17 -5.26
N GLN A 15 1.78 -17.36 -4.13
CA GLN A 15 0.46 -17.97 -4.09
C GLN A 15 -0.59 -17.08 -4.78
N LEU A 16 -0.53 -15.77 -4.54
CA LEU A 16 -1.44 -14.80 -5.16
C LEU A 16 -1.19 -14.70 -6.67
N LEU A 17 0.06 -14.74 -7.11
CA LEU A 17 0.43 -14.76 -8.53
C LEU A 17 -0.15 -15.98 -9.24
N GLN A 18 -0.02 -17.17 -8.63
CA GLN A 18 -0.61 -18.40 -9.17
C GLN A 18 -2.15 -18.33 -9.19
N ALA A 19 -2.77 -17.83 -8.12
CA ALA A 19 -4.22 -17.67 -8.04
C ALA A 19 -4.75 -16.71 -9.11
N ALA A 20 -4.06 -15.59 -9.34
CA ALA A 20 -4.41 -14.61 -10.36
C ALA A 20 -4.31 -15.20 -11.78
N GLN A 21 -3.24 -15.93 -12.08
CA GLN A 21 -3.08 -16.62 -13.37
C GLN A 21 -4.16 -17.69 -13.61
N ALA A 22 -4.61 -18.36 -12.54
CA ALA A 22 -5.72 -19.31 -12.58
C ALA A 22 -7.11 -18.65 -12.56
N GLY A 23 -7.21 -17.32 -12.50
CA GLY A 23 -8.49 -16.61 -12.42
C GLY A 23 -9.26 -16.85 -11.11
N SER A 24 -8.56 -17.23 -10.03
CA SER A 24 -9.13 -17.67 -8.75
C SER A 24 -8.76 -16.75 -7.56
N LEU A 25 -8.23 -15.56 -7.84
CA LEU A 25 -7.85 -14.59 -6.82
C LEU A 25 -9.07 -14.18 -5.98
N GLN A 26 -8.93 -14.27 -4.66
CA GLN A 26 -10.02 -14.02 -3.72
C GLN A 26 -10.07 -12.54 -3.28
N PRO A 27 -11.27 -11.95 -3.14
CA PRO A 27 -11.45 -10.58 -2.67
C PRO A 27 -11.32 -10.49 -1.14
N LEU A 28 -10.12 -10.73 -0.62
CA LEU A 28 -9.83 -10.84 0.82
C LEU A 28 -9.92 -9.52 1.60
N LEU A 29 -9.94 -8.37 0.91
CA LEU A 29 -10.09 -7.04 1.50
C LEU A 29 -11.47 -6.42 1.20
N ARG A 30 -12.48 -7.25 0.95
CA ARG A 30 -13.85 -6.79 0.64
C ARG A 30 -14.37 -5.84 1.73
N GLY A 31 -14.78 -4.65 1.29
CA GLY A 31 -15.36 -3.63 2.17
C GLY A 31 -14.34 -2.75 2.90
N LYS A 32 -13.03 -3.04 2.78
CA LYS A 32 -11.97 -2.18 3.29
C LYS A 32 -11.86 -0.90 2.47
N LYS A 33 -11.62 0.22 3.13
CA LYS A 33 -11.41 1.54 2.52
C LYS A 33 -9.96 1.98 2.70
N LEU A 34 -9.25 2.18 1.60
CA LEU A 34 -7.86 2.60 1.59
C LEU A 34 -7.77 4.05 1.11
N GLY A 35 -7.13 4.90 1.90
CA GLY A 35 -6.81 6.27 1.52
C GLY A 35 -5.51 6.34 0.75
N LEU A 36 -5.48 7.06 -0.36
CA LEU A 36 -4.28 7.26 -1.18
C LEU A 36 -3.92 8.75 -1.22
N VAL A 37 -2.78 9.12 -0.64
CA VAL A 37 -2.19 10.46 -0.73
C VAL A 37 -1.15 10.45 -1.85
N CYS A 38 -1.50 11.07 -2.98
CA CYS A 38 -0.61 11.24 -4.13
C CYS A 38 -0.85 12.57 -4.85
N ALA A 39 0.20 13.11 -5.47
CA ALA A 39 0.16 14.34 -6.24
C ALA A 39 -0.61 14.16 -7.56
N ALA A 40 -0.30 13.08 -8.29
CA ALA A 40 -0.92 12.73 -9.57
C ALA A 40 -1.75 11.45 -9.46
N GLU A 41 -2.99 11.47 -9.97
CA GLU A 41 -3.90 10.31 -9.94
C GLU A 41 -3.53 9.22 -10.94
N ASP A 42 -2.87 9.61 -12.03
CA ASP A 42 -2.42 8.78 -13.15
C ASP A 42 -0.95 8.33 -13.02
N GLY A 43 -0.31 8.62 -11.89
CA GLY A 43 1.04 8.14 -11.61
C GLY A 43 1.10 6.61 -11.52
N GLU A 44 2.17 6.01 -12.05
CA GLU A 44 2.32 4.55 -12.12
C GLU A 44 2.18 3.87 -10.74
N ALA A 45 2.77 4.44 -9.68
CA ALA A 45 2.67 3.91 -8.33
C ALA A 45 1.25 4.00 -7.76
N ALA A 46 0.50 5.07 -8.06
CA ALA A 46 -0.88 5.24 -7.64
C ALA A 46 -1.81 4.23 -8.34
N LEU A 47 -1.65 4.07 -9.66
CA LEU A 47 -2.39 3.09 -10.46
C LEU A 47 -2.08 1.66 -10.01
N LEU A 48 -0.81 1.34 -9.75
CA LEU A 48 -0.39 0.02 -9.31
C LEU A 48 -0.95 -0.32 -7.92
N PHE A 49 -0.86 0.60 -6.96
CA PHE A 49 -1.45 0.43 -5.62
C PHE A 49 -2.96 0.21 -5.71
N ARG A 50 -3.65 1.05 -6.50
CA ARG A 50 -5.09 0.95 -6.70
C ARG A 50 -5.50 -0.40 -7.28
N ARG A 51 -4.85 -0.83 -8.36
CA ARG A 51 -5.09 -2.14 -8.99
C ARG A 51 -4.87 -3.29 -8.02
N ALA A 52 -3.80 -3.26 -7.22
CA ALA A 52 -3.51 -4.31 -6.25
C ALA A 52 -4.60 -4.40 -5.16
N ALA A 53 -5.01 -3.27 -4.59
CA ALA A 53 -6.03 -3.21 -3.55
C ALA A 53 -7.44 -3.57 -4.08
N GLU A 54 -7.83 -3.04 -5.23
CA GLU A 54 -9.14 -3.29 -5.85
C GLU A 54 -9.29 -4.74 -6.31
N ALA A 55 -8.21 -5.39 -6.78
CA ALA A 55 -8.21 -6.82 -7.09
C ALA A 55 -8.46 -7.70 -5.86
N LEU A 56 -8.16 -7.20 -4.65
CA LEU A 56 -8.52 -7.84 -3.38
C LEU A 56 -9.90 -7.39 -2.87
N GLY A 57 -10.65 -6.58 -3.62
CA GLY A 57 -12.00 -6.12 -3.26
C GLY A 57 -12.05 -4.91 -2.33
N ALA A 58 -10.94 -4.22 -2.10
CA ALA A 58 -10.91 -2.96 -1.36
C ALA A 58 -11.39 -1.78 -2.22
N HIS A 59 -11.80 -0.70 -1.57
CA HIS A 59 -12.09 0.59 -2.21
C HIS A 59 -10.95 1.57 -1.95
N VAL A 60 -10.39 2.17 -3.01
CA VAL A 60 -9.33 3.17 -2.89
C VAL A 60 -9.87 4.55 -3.20
N ALA A 61 -9.66 5.52 -2.30
CA ALA A 61 -10.06 6.91 -2.51
C ALA A 61 -8.83 7.82 -2.47
N ARG A 62 -8.68 8.72 -3.46
CA ARG A 62 -7.66 9.75 -3.37
C ARG A 62 -8.01 10.75 -2.27
N LEU A 63 -7.02 11.10 -1.47
CA LEU A 63 -7.14 12.07 -0.41
C LEU A 63 -6.48 13.40 -0.83
N PRO A 64 -7.21 14.53 -0.85
CA PRO A 64 -6.64 15.85 -1.07
C PRO A 64 -5.99 16.38 0.22
N VAL A 65 -5.06 15.62 0.79
CA VAL A 65 -4.40 15.96 2.06
C VAL A 65 -3.11 16.73 1.75
N SER A 66 -3.00 17.93 2.31
CA SER A 66 -1.83 18.81 2.16
C SER A 66 -1.08 18.93 3.48
N LEU A 67 -0.50 17.83 3.96
CA LEU A 67 0.49 17.88 5.04
C LEU A 67 1.88 18.09 4.45
N SER A 68 2.71 18.89 5.11
CA SER A 68 4.09 19.16 4.70
C SER A 68 5.04 19.15 5.89
N ALA A 69 6.35 19.26 5.64
CA ALA A 69 7.36 19.40 6.69
C ALA A 69 7.10 20.63 7.61
N HIS A 70 6.38 21.65 7.13
CA HIS A 70 6.03 22.84 7.89
C HIS A 70 4.72 22.71 8.69
N SER A 71 3.96 21.63 8.51
CA SER A 71 2.73 21.41 9.27
C SER A 71 3.03 21.20 10.76
N SER A 72 2.25 21.87 11.62
CA SER A 72 2.42 21.77 13.07
C SER A 72 2.14 20.35 13.58
N ALA A 73 2.64 20.03 14.77
CA ALA A 73 2.37 18.74 15.42
C ALA A 73 0.86 18.49 15.60
N GLN A 74 0.11 19.53 15.98
CA GLN A 74 -1.33 19.45 16.21
C GLN A 74 -2.11 19.18 14.92
N GLU A 75 -1.73 19.81 13.80
CA GLU A 75 -2.36 19.59 12.49
C GLU A 75 -2.14 18.17 11.97
N VAL A 76 -0.90 17.67 12.06
CA VAL A 76 -0.56 16.30 11.67
C VAL A 76 -1.35 15.30 12.50
N GLN A 77 -1.40 15.50 13.81
CA GLN A 77 -2.16 14.64 14.73
C GLN A 77 -3.66 14.63 14.42
N HIS A 78 -4.29 15.79 14.27
CA HIS A 78 -5.72 15.87 13.97
C HIS A 78 -6.05 15.22 12.63
N THR A 79 -5.25 15.50 11.61
CA THR A 79 -5.45 14.96 10.26
C THR A 79 -5.28 13.45 10.25
N ALA A 80 -4.19 12.93 10.84
CA ALA A 80 -3.93 11.49 10.90
C ALA A 80 -5.04 10.73 11.62
N ARG A 81 -5.49 11.22 12.79
CA ARG A 81 -6.59 10.61 13.56
C ARG A 81 -7.92 10.66 12.83
N MET A 82 -8.19 11.76 12.13
CA MET A 82 -9.40 11.88 11.30
C MET A 82 -9.38 10.85 10.17
N LEU A 83 -8.26 10.72 9.45
CA LEU A 83 -8.12 9.76 8.36
C LEU A 83 -8.23 8.32 8.85
N GLY A 84 -7.60 7.96 9.97
CA GLY A 84 -7.68 6.60 10.53
C GLY A 84 -9.06 6.21 11.06
N ARG A 85 -9.98 7.17 11.26
CA ARG A 85 -11.40 6.88 11.53
C ARG A 85 -12.23 6.64 10.27
N LEU A 86 -11.75 7.10 9.12
CA LEU A 86 -12.46 7.02 7.83
C LEU A 86 -11.99 5.87 6.94
N TYR A 87 -10.73 5.48 7.09
CA TYR A 87 -10.05 4.49 6.26
C TYR A 87 -9.42 3.39 7.11
N ASP A 88 -9.39 2.18 6.56
CA ASP A 88 -8.73 1.01 7.16
C ASP A 88 -7.21 1.03 6.97
N ALA A 89 -6.69 1.75 5.98
CA ALA A 89 -5.27 2.02 5.79
C ALA A 89 -5.02 3.27 4.94
N ILE A 90 -3.79 3.80 4.98
CA ILE A 90 -3.39 4.99 4.23
C ILE A 90 -2.07 4.72 3.51
N GLU A 91 -1.99 5.03 2.23
CA GLU A 91 -0.75 5.05 1.43
C GLU A 91 -0.32 6.48 1.17
N CYS A 92 0.95 6.79 1.46
CA CYS A 92 1.54 8.12 1.25
C CYS A 92 2.68 8.03 0.23
N GLN A 93 2.48 8.52 -0.99
CA GLN A 93 3.49 8.40 -2.08
C GLN A 93 4.36 9.64 -2.26
N ASP A 94 3.80 10.82 -2.05
CA ASP A 94 4.46 12.11 -2.30
C ASP A 94 4.65 12.90 -0.99
N MET A 95 5.04 12.19 0.07
CA MET A 95 5.20 12.73 1.42
C MET A 95 6.57 12.35 1.97
N ASP A 96 7.21 13.28 2.67
CA ASP A 96 8.48 13.00 3.35
C ASP A 96 8.35 11.85 4.36
N SER A 97 9.27 10.89 4.33
CA SER A 97 9.21 9.69 5.18
C SER A 97 9.14 10.01 6.68
N ALA A 98 9.75 11.11 7.15
CA ALA A 98 9.62 11.52 8.55
C ALA A 98 8.20 12.01 8.86
N LEU A 99 7.54 12.68 7.92
CA LEU A 99 6.13 13.05 8.05
C LEU A 99 5.21 11.83 7.96
N VAL A 100 5.48 10.87 7.07
CA VAL A 100 4.75 9.60 7.01
C VAL A 100 4.87 8.84 8.34
N ALA A 101 6.06 8.82 8.95
CA ALA A 101 6.27 8.22 10.26
C ALA A 101 5.44 8.90 11.36
N ARG A 102 5.32 10.23 11.35
CA ARG A 102 4.45 10.98 12.28
C ARG A 102 2.96 10.68 12.04
N VAL A 103 2.52 10.60 10.79
CA VAL A 103 1.14 10.22 10.46
C VAL A 103 0.86 8.80 10.96
N ARG A 104 1.78 7.85 10.74
CA ARG A 104 1.69 6.47 11.21
C ARG A 104 1.52 6.37 12.72
N GLN A 105 2.24 7.19 13.49
CA GLN A 105 2.13 7.22 14.95
C GLN A 105 0.74 7.63 15.45
N GLU A 106 0.04 8.49 14.72
CA GLU A 106 -1.21 9.09 15.17
C GLU A 106 -2.46 8.48 14.51
N ALA A 107 -2.33 7.85 13.34
CA ALA A 107 -3.48 7.39 12.56
C ALA A 107 -4.24 6.21 13.19
N GLY A 108 -3.56 5.32 13.93
CA GLY A 108 -4.20 4.13 14.51
C GLY A 108 -4.61 3.05 13.50
N VAL A 109 -4.22 3.21 12.23
CA VAL A 109 -4.37 2.24 11.14
C VAL A 109 -3.04 2.10 10.40
N PRO A 110 -2.81 1.02 9.62
CA PRO A 110 -1.62 0.90 8.81
C PRO A 110 -1.40 2.11 7.89
N VAL A 111 -0.19 2.66 7.94
CA VAL A 111 0.25 3.76 7.07
C VAL A 111 1.48 3.30 6.29
N PHE A 112 1.33 3.21 4.99
CA PHE A 112 2.33 2.80 4.04
C PHE A 112 3.12 4.01 3.54
N ASP A 113 4.44 3.84 3.39
CA ASP A 113 5.36 4.86 2.89
C ASP A 113 5.78 4.48 1.46
N ALA A 114 5.05 5.01 0.48
CA ALA A 114 5.27 4.82 -0.94
C ALA A 114 5.50 3.36 -1.35
N ILE A 115 4.72 2.40 -0.82
CA ILE A 115 5.02 0.96 -0.98
C ILE A 115 4.97 0.50 -2.44
N ALA A 116 4.24 1.22 -3.30
CA ALA A 116 4.16 0.93 -4.73
C ALA A 116 5.22 1.67 -5.57
N ALA A 117 6.02 2.57 -4.97
CA ALA A 117 7.01 3.35 -5.70
C ALA A 117 8.15 2.48 -6.24
N PRO A 118 8.75 2.82 -7.39
CA PRO A 118 9.90 2.09 -7.93
C PRO A 118 11.13 2.06 -7.01
N ALA A 119 11.30 3.09 -6.17
CA ALA A 119 12.41 3.19 -5.23
C ALA A 119 12.19 2.39 -3.93
N HIS A 120 10.96 1.93 -3.65
CA HIS A 120 10.65 1.19 -2.45
C HIS A 120 11.21 -0.25 -2.55
N PRO A 121 11.71 -0.87 -1.45
CA PRO A 121 12.26 -2.23 -1.47
C PRO A 121 11.34 -3.31 -2.06
N SER A 122 10.02 -3.12 -1.97
CA SER A 122 9.03 -3.99 -2.62
C SER A 122 9.29 -4.16 -4.12
N ALA A 123 9.68 -3.09 -4.82
CA ALA A 123 9.97 -3.16 -6.27
C ALA A 123 11.10 -4.15 -6.55
N ARG A 124 12.17 -4.14 -5.73
CA ARG A 124 13.27 -5.10 -5.82
C ARG A 124 12.82 -6.51 -5.43
N TRP A 125 12.05 -6.68 -4.36
CA TRP A 125 11.59 -8.01 -3.95
C TRP A 125 10.71 -8.68 -5.01
N ALA A 126 9.99 -7.89 -5.81
CA ALA A 126 9.17 -8.39 -6.91
C ALA A 126 10.03 -8.93 -8.07
N THR A 127 11.17 -8.31 -8.38
CA THR A 127 12.08 -8.82 -9.42
C THR A 127 12.74 -10.14 -9.00
N GLU A 128 12.90 -10.34 -7.69
CA GLU A 128 13.41 -11.57 -7.08
C GLU A 128 12.33 -12.65 -6.87
N LEU A 129 11.09 -12.46 -7.33
CA LEU A 129 10.06 -13.50 -7.27
C LEU A 129 10.30 -14.56 -8.36
N ASP A 130 10.50 -15.81 -7.92
CA ASP A 130 10.52 -16.97 -8.80
C ASP A 130 9.12 -17.28 -9.37
N GLY A 131 9.09 -17.83 -10.59
CA GLY A 131 7.87 -18.27 -11.27
C GLY A 131 7.51 -17.48 -12.53
N PRO A 132 6.57 -18.00 -13.34
CA PRO A 132 6.10 -17.36 -14.56
C PRO A 132 5.26 -16.12 -14.24
N GLY A 133 5.27 -15.13 -15.15
CA GLY A 133 4.52 -13.88 -15.00
C GLY A 133 5.38 -12.67 -15.40
N SER A 134 4.73 -11.60 -15.86
CA SER A 134 5.43 -10.36 -16.20
C SER A 134 5.98 -9.67 -14.95
N SER A 135 6.90 -8.72 -15.14
CA SER A 135 7.39 -7.87 -14.03
C SER A 135 6.24 -7.17 -13.30
N ASP A 136 5.22 -6.74 -14.06
CA ASP A 136 4.05 -6.05 -13.52
C ASP A 136 3.17 -6.98 -12.68
N ASP A 137 2.96 -8.22 -13.13
CA ASP A 137 2.19 -9.23 -12.38
C ASP A 137 2.87 -9.55 -11.04
N LYS A 138 4.20 -9.64 -11.06
CA LYS A 138 5.02 -9.88 -9.86
C LYS A 138 4.92 -8.70 -8.89
N ARG A 139 5.01 -7.46 -9.39
CA ARG A 139 4.85 -6.26 -8.56
C ARG A 139 3.45 -6.18 -7.96
N LEU A 140 2.42 -6.47 -8.75
CA LEU A 140 1.03 -6.46 -8.31
C LEU A 140 0.78 -7.52 -7.23
N SER A 141 1.24 -8.76 -7.44
CA SER A 141 1.08 -9.86 -6.47
C SER A 141 1.84 -9.62 -5.17
N LEU A 142 3.02 -8.98 -5.23
CA LEU A 142 3.75 -8.60 -4.03
C LEU A 142 3.04 -7.52 -3.23
N LEU A 143 2.50 -6.49 -3.90
CA LEU A 143 1.72 -5.46 -3.23
C LEU A 143 0.47 -6.04 -2.57
N GLN A 144 -0.21 -6.96 -3.25
CA GLN A 144 -1.34 -7.69 -2.65
C GLN A 144 -0.93 -8.42 -1.37
N ALA A 145 0.20 -9.13 -1.38
CA ALA A 145 0.71 -9.82 -0.19
C ALA A 145 1.01 -8.86 0.96
N LEU A 146 1.63 -7.70 0.67
CA LEU A 146 1.93 -6.67 1.66
C LEU A 146 0.66 -6.04 2.25
N LEU A 147 -0.34 -5.76 1.42
CA LEU A 147 -1.64 -5.26 1.87
C LEU A 147 -2.33 -6.27 2.79
N LEU A 148 -2.32 -7.56 2.41
CA LEU A 148 -2.93 -8.62 3.22
C LEU A 148 -2.19 -8.82 4.55
N SER A 149 -0.86 -8.68 4.59
CA SER A 149 -0.13 -8.84 5.85
C SER A 149 -0.47 -7.80 6.92
N GLU A 150 -0.99 -6.64 6.51
CA GLU A 150 -1.33 -5.55 7.44
C GLU A 150 -2.84 -5.40 7.66
N LEU A 151 -3.68 -5.97 6.78
CA LEU A 151 -5.14 -5.75 6.77
C LEU A 151 -6.01 -7.00 6.89
N ALA A 152 -5.42 -8.20 6.80
CA ALA A 152 -6.13 -9.49 6.92
C ALA A 152 -6.24 -9.96 8.37
#